data_AF-A0A4Q9RRX9-F1
#
_entry.id   AF-A0A4Q9RRX9-F1
#
_cell.length_a   1.000
_cell.length_b   1.000
_cell.length_c   1.000
_cell.angle_alpha   90.00
_cell.angle_beta   90.00
_cell.angle_gamma   90.00
#
_symmetry.space_group_name_H-M   'P 1'
#
loop_
_entity.id
_entity.type
_entity.pdbx_description
1 polymer ?
#
loop_
_entity_poly.entity_id
_entity_poly.type
_entity_poly.pdbx_seq_one_letter_code
_entity_poly.pdbx_strand_id
1 'polypeptide(L)' 'MNIEKTEQEALKLQEHLNTKYPDLVAHIDTVEGTDDIVISFFWNRISTVKWNDAKTFKCKSSDFHKVVNSEILPFFEE' A
#
# COMPACT_ATOMS: atom_id res chain seq x y z
N MET A 1 2.74 -17.82 3.09
CA MET A 1 2.00 -16.84 3.92
C MET A 1 0.54 -16.96 3.50
N ASN A 2 -0.43 -16.97 4.41
CA ASN A 2 -1.84 -17.03 3.99
C ASN A 2 -2.25 -15.66 3.44
N ILE A 3 -2.87 -15.59 2.26
CA ILE A 3 -3.26 -14.33 1.60
C ILE A 3 -4.14 -13.47 2.53
N GLU A 4 -5.07 -14.10 3.26
CA GLU A 4 -5.94 -13.44 4.23
C GLU A 4 -5.15 -12.69 5.33
N LYS A 5 -4.01 -13.26 5.76
CA LYS A 5 -3.15 -12.61 6.76
C LYS A 5 -2.47 -11.39 6.16
N THR A 6 -2.01 -11.50 4.92
CA THR A 6 -1.34 -10.39 4.24
C THR A 6 -2.28 -9.24 3.94
N GLU A 7 -3.54 -9.53 3.61
CA GLU A 7 -4.59 -8.51 3.47
C GLU A 7 -4.81 -7.76 4.80
N GLN A 8 -4.87 -8.46 5.93
CA GLN A 8 -4.97 -7.81 7.25
C GLN A 8 -3.76 -6.93 7.58
N GLU A 9 -2.55 -7.37 7.21
CA GLU A 9 -1.33 -6.58 7.41
C GLU A 9 -1.29 -5.35 6.50
N ALA A 10 -1.79 -5.46 5.27
CA ALA A 10 -1.95 -4.34 4.36
C ALA A 10 -2.98 -3.32 4.86
N LEU A 11 -4.09 -3.76 5.45
CA LEU A 11 -5.06 -2.87 6.10
C LEU A 11 -4.44 -2.12 7.30
N LYS A 12 -3.64 -2.80 8.12
CA LYS A 12 -2.90 -2.14 9.22
C LYS A 12 -1.89 -1.12 8.71
N LEU A 13 -1.22 -1.41 7.61
CA LEU A 13 -0.31 -0.47 6.94
C LEU A 13 -1.07 0.79 6.48
N GLN A 14 -2.25 0.60 5.87
CA GLN A 14 -3.12 1.72 5.49
C GLN A 14 -3.53 2.55 6.70
N GLU A 15 -3.99 1.93 7.80
CA GLU A 15 -4.34 2.65 9.03
C GLU A 15 -3.16 3.46 9.56
N HIS A 16 -1.96 2.84 9.60
CA HIS A 16 -0.75 3.50 10.05
C HIS A 16 -0.41 4.73 9.19
N LEU A 17 -0.42 4.58 7.86
CA LEU A 17 -0.13 5.68 6.95
C LEU A 17 -1.19 6.78 7.04
N ASN A 18 -2.47 6.44 7.20
CA ASN A 18 -3.56 7.40 7.36
C ASN A 18 -3.42 8.27 8.61
N THR A 19 -2.80 7.77 9.69
CA THR A 19 -2.54 8.63 10.87
C THR A 19 -1.58 9.78 10.56
N LYS A 20 -0.62 9.58 9.65
CA LYS A 20 0.36 10.58 9.22
C LYS A 20 -0.13 11.38 8.01
N TYR A 21 -0.92 10.73 7.17
CA TYR A 21 -1.35 11.19 5.86
C TYR A 21 -2.87 11.03 5.69
N PRO A 22 -3.68 11.91 6.29
CA PRO A 22 -5.14 11.74 6.36
C PRO A 22 -5.85 11.78 4.99
N ASP A 23 -5.20 12.35 3.97
CA ASP A 23 -5.72 12.41 2.60
C ASP A 23 -5.27 11.24 1.72
N LEU A 24 -4.52 10.29 2.28
CA LEU A 24 -4.05 9.11 1.58
C LEU A 24 -5.19 8.08 1.48
N VAL A 25 -5.36 7.53 0.29
CA VAL A 25 -6.29 6.45 -0.01
C VAL A 25 -5.46 5.27 -0.48
N ALA A 26 -5.58 4.14 0.21
CA ALA A 26 -4.94 2.89 -0.21
C ALA A 26 -6.00 1.91 -0.73
N HIS A 27 -5.69 1.25 -1.84
CA HIS A 27 -6.44 0.13 -2.41
C HIS A 27 -5.55 -1.10 -2.39
N ILE A 28 -6.10 -2.21 -1.88
CA ILE A 28 -5.41 -3.49 -1.80
C ILE A 28 -6.24 -4.48 -2.60
N ASP A 29 -5.67 -4.99 -3.69
CA ASP A 29 -6.31 -5.95 -4.57
C ASP A 29 -5.49 -7.25 -4.59
N THR A 30 -6.17 -8.38 -4.48
CA THR A 30 -5.57 -9.70 -4.66
C THR A 30 -5.94 -10.22 -6.04
N VAL A 31 -4.95 -10.74 -6.77
CA VAL A 31 -5.18 -11.25 -8.13
C VAL A 31 -5.71 -12.68 -8.02
N GLU A 32 -6.99 -12.87 -8.34
CA GLU A 32 -7.68 -14.15 -8.22
C GLU A 32 -6.91 -15.29 -8.93
N GLY A 33 -6.78 -16.42 -8.24
CA GLY A 33 -6.02 -17.57 -8.73
C GLY A 33 -4.50 -17.44 -8.60
N THR A 34 -4.00 -16.38 -7.95
CA THR A 34 -2.57 -16.17 -7.69
C THR A 34 -2.30 -15.70 -6.25
N ASP A 35 -1.02 -15.73 -5.85
CA ASP A 35 -0.54 -15.15 -4.59
C ASP A 35 -0.11 -13.67 -4.74
N ASP A 36 -0.48 -13.01 -5.85
CA ASP A 36 -0.09 -11.62 -6.09
C ASP A 36 -1.03 -10.66 -5.36
N ILE A 37 -0.43 -9.66 -4.73
CA ILE A 37 -1.08 -8.56 -4.04
C ILE A 37 -0.63 -7.26 -4.70
N VAL A 38 -1.60 -6.41 -5.00
CA VAL A 38 -1.39 -5.08 -5.56
C VAL A 38 -1.84 -4.06 -4.53
N ILE A 39 -0.96 -3.12 -4.18
CA ILE A 39 -1.23 -2.06 -3.22
C ILE A 39 -1.05 -0.74 -3.95
N SER A 40 -2.13 0.02 -4.08
CA SER A 40 -2.13 1.31 -4.77
C SER A 40 -2.45 2.42 -3.79
N PHE A 41 -1.59 3.45 -3.77
CA PHE A 41 -1.77 4.64 -2.96
C PHE A 41 -2.12 5.83 -3.84
N PHE A 42 -3.15 6.56 -3.43
CA PHE A 42 -3.67 7.73 -4.11
C PHE A 42 -3.84 8.86 -3.11
N TRP A 43 -3.48 10.07 -3.49
CA TRP A 43 -3.79 11.25 -2.72
C TRP A 43 -5.13 11.81 -3.17
N ASN A 44 -6.00 12.16 -2.24
CA ASN A 44 -7.26 12.83 -2.58
C ASN A 44 -6.97 14.14 -3.34
N ARG A 45 -7.93 14.61 -4.16
CA ARG A 45 -7.77 15.73 -5.09
C ARG A 45 -7.30 17.03 -4.42
N ILE A 46 -7.57 17.23 -3.13
CA ILE A 46 -7.07 18.38 -2.35
C ILE A 46 -5.54 18.32 -2.18
N SER A 47 -4.98 17.11 -2.14
CA SER A 47 -3.57 16.83 -1.84
C SER A 47 -2.75 16.51 -3.10
N THR A 48 -3.41 16.21 -4.23
CA THR A 48 -2.77 16.07 -5.56
C THR A 48 -1.97 17.30 -6.00
N VAL A 49 -2.32 18.50 -5.52
CA VAL A 49 -1.55 19.73 -5.79
C VAL A 49 -0.16 19.69 -5.13
N LYS A 50 0.03 18.89 -4.07
CA LYS A 50 1.32 18.67 -3.40
C LYS A 50 1.99 17.34 -3.76
N TRP A 51 1.21 16.30 -4.04
CA TRP A 51 1.68 14.93 -4.26
C TRP A 51 0.97 14.36 -5.47
N ASN A 52 1.53 14.61 -6.65
CA ASN A 52 0.83 14.45 -7.93
C ASN A 52 0.86 13.02 -8.49
N ASP A 53 1.42 12.04 -7.76
CA ASP A 53 1.64 10.70 -8.29
C ASP A 53 0.92 9.66 -7.43
N ALA A 54 -0.08 9.02 -8.04
CA ALA A 54 -0.55 7.73 -7.55
C ALA A 54 0.60 6.73 -7.67
N LYS A 55 0.90 5.99 -6.59
CA LYS A 55 1.97 5.01 -6.57
C LYS A 55 1.42 3.62 -6.29
N THR A 56 1.67 2.70 -7.21
CA THR A 56 1.29 1.30 -7.08
C THR A 56 2.51 0.42 -6.86
N PHE A 57 2.38 -0.51 -5.92
CA PHE A 57 3.36 -1.55 -5.60
C PHE A 57 2.70 -2.91 -5.81
N LYS A 58 3.42 -3.82 -6.47
CA LYS A 58 2.94 -5.19 -6.70
C LYS A 58 3.95 -6.17 -6.09
N CYS A 59 3.47 -7.11 -5.30
CA CYS A 59 4.31 -8.11 -4.67
C CYS A 59 3.57 -9.45 -4.52
N LYS A 60 4.31 -10.53 -4.33
CA LYS A 60 3.72 -11.76 -3.83
C LYS A 60 3.40 -11.63 -2.34
N SER A 61 2.42 -12.38 -1.85
CA SER A 61 2.10 -12.46 -0.42
C SER A 61 3.33 -12.82 0.43
N SER A 62 4.22 -13.69 -0.08
CA SER A 62 5.48 -14.06 0.57
C SER A 62 6.49 -12.91 0.68
N ASP A 63 6.44 -11.94 -0.21
CA ASP A 63 7.38 -10.82 -0.30
C ASP A 63 6.82 -9.53 0.29
N PHE A 64 5.59 -9.56 0.84
CA PHE A 64 4.89 -8.38 1.33
C PHE A 64 5.73 -7.55 2.30
N HIS A 65 6.27 -8.15 3.37
CA HIS A 65 7.08 -7.41 4.33
C HIS A 65 8.34 -6.81 3.73
N LYS A 66 8.92 -7.47 2.72
CA LYS A 66 10.10 -6.95 2.03
C LYS A 66 9.71 -5.69 1.26
N VAL A 67 8.63 -5.74 0.48
CA VAL A 67 8.16 -4.58 -0.29
C VAL A 67 7.70 -3.44 0.62
N VAL A 68 7.03 -3.74 1.72
CA VAL A 68 6.64 -2.72 2.72
C VAL A 68 7.87 -1.96 3.24
N ASN A 69 8.90 -2.68 3.69
CA ASN A 69 10.05 -2.06 4.33
C ASN A 69 11.07 -1.45 3.35
N SER A 70 11.17 -1.97 2.12
CA SER A 70 12.18 -1.51 1.15
C SER A 70 11.65 -0.56 0.09
N GLU A 71 10.33 -0.51 -0.13
CA GLU A 71 9.73 0.29 -1.19
C GLU A 71 8.64 1.22 -0.66
N ILE A 72 7.66 0.68 0.09
CA ILE A 72 6.48 1.46 0.49
C ILE A 72 6.82 2.48 1.57
N LEU A 73 7.37 2.05 2.72
CA LEU A 73 7.69 2.97 3.81
C LEU A 73 8.70 4.06 3.38
N PRO A 74 9.81 3.73 2.68
CA PRO A 74 10.74 4.75 2.20
C PRO A 74 10.09 5.80 1.28
N PHE A 75 9.16 5.40 0.40
CA PHE A 75 8.43 6.33 -0.47
C PHE A 75 7.66 7.40 0.30
N PHE A 76 7.23 7.11 1.53
CA PHE A 76 6.52 8.04 2.40
C PHE A 76 7.43 8.77 3.41
N GLU A 77 8.72 8.49 3.46
CA GLU A 77 9.67 9.12 4.39
C GLU A 77 10.57 10.18 3.73
N GLU A 78 10.61 10.25 2.40
CA GLU A 78 11.24 11.33 1.61
C GLU A 78 10.39 12.61 1.57
#